data_AF-A0A920VEC6-F1
#
_entry.id   AF-A0A920VEC6-F1
#
_cell.length_a   1.000
_cell.length_b   1.000
_cell.length_c   1.000
_cell.angle_alpha   90.00
_cell.angle_beta   90.00
_cell.angle_gamma   90.00
#
_symmetry.space_group_name_H-M   'P 1'
#
loop_
_entity.id
_entity.type
_entity.pdbx_description
1 polymer ?
#
loop_
_entity_poly.entity_id
_entity_poly.type
_entity_poly.pdbx_seq_one_letter_code
_entity_poly.pdbx_strand_id
1 'polypeptide(L)'
;MTGLDDPGSYRIQNNYFKLHACCLYNHPVLDGVQIILNRDKIVADDVVGIRVEAPPLAMIMTHPEPVNMLSAKFSLPYAVATAVVYNSTDIKAFYPDRLQDPETLDLSRRVEIVANPQMETCVDMTIQHPKGCNISERWSCVN
;
A
#
# COMPACT_ATOMS: atom_id res chain seq x y z
N MET A 1 -1.41 9.46 39.34
CA MET A 1 -0.33 9.94 38.47
C MET A 1 0.76 8.89 38.52
N THR A 2 0.65 7.84 37.71
CA THR A 2 1.59 6.71 37.72
C THR A 2 2.79 7.08 36.86
N GLY A 3 3.92 7.34 37.54
CA GLY A 3 5.21 7.62 36.93
C GLY A 3 5.88 6.36 36.38
N LEU A 4 7.15 6.51 35.99
CA LEU A 4 8.05 5.52 35.35
C LEU A 4 8.33 4.23 36.16
N ASP A 5 7.64 4.03 37.28
CA ASP A 5 7.93 2.99 38.28
C ASP A 5 7.00 1.76 38.16
N ASP A 6 6.09 1.76 37.18
CA ASP A 6 5.29 0.59 36.82
C ASP A 6 5.99 -0.18 35.68
N PRO A 7 6.52 -1.40 35.93
CA PRO A 7 7.19 -2.22 34.91
C PRO A 7 6.18 -2.87 33.95
N GLY A 8 5.21 -2.09 33.47
CA GLY A 8 4.36 -2.43 32.34
C GLY A 8 5.17 -2.56 31.04
N SER A 9 4.50 -2.64 29.89
CA SER A 9 5.19 -2.76 28.60
C SER A 9 6.17 -1.61 28.38
N TYR A 10 7.44 -1.92 28.09
CA TYR A 10 8.40 -0.90 27.71
C TYR A 10 8.02 -0.28 26.36
N ARG A 11 8.17 1.04 26.21
CA ARG A 11 7.88 1.73 24.94
C ARG A 11 8.67 1.16 23.76
N ILE A 12 9.87 0.62 23.99
CA ILE A 12 10.71 -0.03 22.97
C ILE A 12 10.04 -1.28 22.37
N GLN A 13 9.16 -1.96 23.12
CA GLN A 13 8.44 -3.14 22.66
C GLN A 13 7.28 -2.78 21.72
N ASN A 14 6.90 -1.50 21.63
CA ASN A 14 5.84 -0.99 20.77
C ASN A 14 6.39 -0.29 19.52
N ASN A 15 7.70 -0.44 19.23
CA ASN A 15 8.28 0.03 17.98
C ASN A 15 7.91 -0.92 16.84
N TYR A 16 7.83 -0.38 15.63
CA TYR A 16 7.63 -1.15 14.41
C TYR A 16 8.83 -0.95 13.47
N PHE A 17 9.04 -1.94 12.60
CA PHE A 17 10.04 -1.87 11.54
C PHE A 17 9.35 -1.51 10.22
N LYS A 18 9.95 -0.61 9.44
CA LYS A 18 9.46 -0.27 8.10
C LYS A 18 10.03 -1.24 7.09
N LEU A 19 9.18 -2.10 6.54
CA LEU A 19 9.53 -3.01 5.45
C LEU A 19 9.44 -2.32 4.08
N HIS A 20 8.56 -1.32 3.96
CA HIS A 20 8.38 -0.51 2.76
C HIS A 20 8.95 0.90 2.93
N ALA A 21 9.55 1.45 1.88
CA ALA A 21 10.23 2.75 1.93
C ALA A 21 9.26 3.96 1.87
N CYS A 22 8.11 3.89 2.54
CA CYS A 22 7.00 4.85 2.44
C CYS A 22 6.32 5.14 3.79
N CYS A 23 5.27 5.99 3.76
CA CYS A 23 4.43 6.31 4.92
C CYS A 23 3.77 5.05 5.50
N LEU A 24 3.60 5.00 6.83
CA LEU A 24 3.06 3.87 7.60
C LEU A 24 1.75 3.33 7.01
N TYR A 25 0.83 4.20 6.60
CA TYR A 25 -0.48 3.78 6.08
C TYR A 25 -0.42 3.03 4.74
N ASN A 26 0.72 3.08 4.01
CA ASN A 26 0.89 2.21 2.84
C ASN A 26 1.20 0.77 3.21
N HIS A 27 1.85 0.51 4.36
CA HIS A 27 2.43 -0.80 4.67
C HIS A 27 1.37 -1.90 4.65
N PRO A 28 0.19 -1.73 5.29
CA PRO A 28 -0.90 -2.71 5.20
C PRO A 28 -1.30 -3.12 3.78
N VAL A 29 -1.40 -2.10 2.92
CA VAL A 29 -1.85 -2.27 1.55
C VAL A 29 -0.76 -2.99 0.75
N LEU A 30 0.50 -2.60 0.95
CA LEU A 30 1.65 -3.20 0.25
C LEU A 30 1.94 -4.62 0.69
N ASP A 31 1.72 -4.97 1.96
CA ASP A 31 1.77 -6.34 2.43
C ASP A 31 0.71 -7.20 1.71
N GLY A 32 -0.52 -6.69 1.60
CA GLY A 32 -1.60 -7.34 0.83
C GLY A 32 -1.26 -7.52 -0.65
N VAL A 33 -0.70 -6.48 -1.30
CA VAL A 33 -0.22 -6.58 -2.70
C VAL A 33 0.80 -7.71 -2.81
N GLN A 34 1.80 -7.73 -1.95
CA GLN A 34 2.88 -8.72 -1.99
C GLN A 34 2.35 -10.15 -1.79
N ILE A 35 1.36 -10.35 -0.93
CA ILE A 35 0.69 -11.65 -0.76
C ILE A 35 0.04 -12.09 -2.08
N ILE A 36 -0.75 -11.23 -2.72
CA ILE A 36 -1.43 -11.55 -3.98
C ILE A 36 -0.41 -11.85 -5.08
N LEU A 37 0.59 -10.97 -5.28
CA LEU A 37 1.61 -11.15 -6.32
C LEU A 37 2.38 -12.47 -6.14
N ASN A 38 2.72 -12.82 -4.90
CA ASN A 38 3.46 -14.04 -4.61
C ASN A 38 2.61 -15.30 -4.75
N ARG A 39 1.34 -15.27 -4.34
CA ARG A 39 0.40 -16.39 -4.39
C ARG A 39 -0.10 -16.65 -5.81
N ASP A 40 -0.58 -15.60 -6.47
CA ASP A 40 -1.36 -15.68 -7.71
C ASP A 40 -0.52 -15.43 -8.97
N LYS A 41 0.75 -15.02 -8.80
CA LYS A 41 1.71 -14.76 -9.91
C LYS A 41 1.20 -13.73 -10.93
N ILE A 42 0.46 -12.74 -10.45
CA ILE A 42 -0.07 -11.64 -11.25
C ILE A 42 1.05 -10.71 -11.70
N VAL A 43 1.00 -10.30 -12.96
CA VAL A 43 1.84 -9.22 -13.51
C VAL A 43 0.96 -8.00 -13.87
N ALA A 44 1.58 -6.85 -14.11
CA ALA A 44 0.85 -5.61 -14.41
C ALA A 44 -0.12 -5.72 -15.61
N ASP A 45 0.27 -6.46 -16.65
CA ASP A 45 -0.58 -6.74 -17.83
C ASP A 45 -1.88 -7.52 -17.50
N ASP A 46 -1.90 -8.24 -16.38
CA ASP A 46 -3.05 -8.99 -15.90
C ASP A 46 -4.00 -8.13 -15.04
N VAL A 47 -3.76 -6.83 -14.92
CA VAL A 47 -4.53 -5.92 -14.07
C VAL A 47 -5.24 -4.88 -14.92
N VAL A 48 -6.58 -4.85 -14.86
CA VAL A 48 -7.38 -3.75 -15.45
C VAL A 48 -7.65 -2.64 -14.45
N GLY A 49 -7.68 -2.96 -13.15
CA GLY A 49 -7.88 -2.00 -12.07
C GLY A 49 -7.66 -2.63 -10.70
N ILE A 50 -7.44 -1.79 -9.70
CA ILE A 50 -7.25 -2.22 -8.31
C ILE A 50 -8.17 -1.38 -7.43
N ARG A 51 -8.92 -2.03 -6.54
CA ARG A 51 -9.73 -1.37 -5.53
C ARG A 51 -9.16 -1.69 -4.16
N VAL A 52 -8.95 -0.66 -3.35
CA VAL A 52 -8.49 -0.79 -1.97
C VAL A 52 -9.51 -0.13 -1.05
N GLU A 53 -10.12 -0.91 -0.17
CA GLU A 53 -10.90 -0.39 0.94
C GLU A 53 -9.99 -0.22 2.16
N ALA A 54 -10.00 0.97 2.74
CA ALA A 54 -9.08 1.35 3.80
C ALA A 54 -9.75 2.30 4.82
N PRO A 55 -9.17 2.48 6.02
CA PRO A 55 -9.66 3.45 6.99
C PRO A 55 -9.73 4.88 6.39
N PRO A 56 -10.67 5.74 6.82
CA PRO A 56 -10.85 7.08 6.24
C PRO A 56 -9.58 7.95 6.20
N LEU A 57 -8.65 7.72 7.12
CA LEU A 57 -7.37 8.43 7.16
C LEU A 57 -6.49 8.17 5.92
N ALA A 58 -6.63 7.02 5.26
CA ALA A 58 -5.93 6.69 4.02
C ALA A 58 -6.31 7.65 2.87
N MET A 59 -7.46 8.32 2.95
CA MET A 59 -7.94 9.22 1.89
C MET A 59 -7.04 10.43 1.66
N ILE A 60 -6.19 10.79 2.64
CA ILE A 60 -5.23 11.88 2.49
C ILE A 60 -4.06 11.52 1.54
N MET A 61 -3.95 10.26 1.12
CA MET A 61 -2.84 9.71 0.35
C MET A 61 -3.26 9.19 -1.04
N THR A 62 -4.30 9.79 -1.64
CA THR A 62 -4.98 9.24 -2.82
C THR A 62 -4.58 9.88 -4.14
N HIS A 63 -3.62 10.80 -4.15
CA HIS A 63 -3.17 11.43 -5.39
C HIS A 63 -2.31 10.45 -6.22
N PRO A 64 -2.71 10.09 -7.46
CA PRO A 64 -2.06 9.01 -8.20
C PRO A 64 -0.77 9.40 -8.92
N GLU A 65 -0.51 10.70 -9.11
CA GLU A 65 0.61 11.20 -9.92
C GLU A 65 1.55 12.07 -9.09
N PRO A 66 2.37 11.46 -8.21
CA PRO A 66 3.28 12.22 -7.37
C PRO A 66 4.39 12.90 -8.18
N VAL A 67 4.53 14.21 -8.02
CA VAL A 67 5.51 15.03 -8.76
C VAL A 67 6.96 14.91 -8.25
N ASN A 68 7.18 14.29 -7.08
CA ASN A 68 8.51 14.11 -6.52
C ASN A 68 8.59 12.90 -5.57
N MET A 69 9.80 12.55 -5.16
CA MET A 69 10.04 11.38 -4.30
C MET A 69 9.26 11.47 -2.98
N LEU A 70 9.17 12.65 -2.38
CA LEU A 70 8.49 12.82 -1.11
C LEU A 70 6.99 12.54 -1.29
N SER A 71 6.32 13.18 -2.24
CA SER A 71 4.89 12.96 -2.49
C SER A 71 4.60 11.51 -2.89
N ALA A 72 5.51 10.84 -3.58
CA ALA A 72 5.36 9.42 -3.94
C ALA A 72 5.31 8.49 -2.72
N LYS A 73 6.06 8.81 -1.66
CA LYS A 73 6.01 8.06 -0.39
C LYS A 73 4.69 8.24 0.38
N PHE A 74 3.89 9.22 -0.02
CA PHE A 74 2.57 9.55 0.53
C PHE A 74 1.44 9.33 -0.50
N SER A 75 1.68 8.56 -1.56
CA SER A 75 0.67 8.17 -2.54
C SER A 75 0.44 6.66 -2.49
N LEU A 76 -0.73 6.26 -1.99
CA LEU A 76 -1.18 4.86 -1.99
C LEU A 76 -1.33 4.30 -3.42
N PRO A 77 -2.00 4.99 -4.36
CA PRO A 77 -2.12 4.51 -5.74
C PRO A 77 -0.75 4.27 -6.39
N TYR A 78 0.19 5.21 -6.23
CA TYR A 78 1.53 5.08 -6.81
C TYR A 78 2.32 3.95 -6.14
N ALA A 79 2.26 3.84 -4.81
CA ALA A 79 2.95 2.79 -4.08
C ALA A 79 2.42 1.38 -4.45
N VAL A 80 1.11 1.23 -4.62
CA VAL A 80 0.49 -0.01 -5.09
C VAL A 80 0.92 -0.31 -6.52
N ALA A 81 0.83 0.67 -7.42
CA ALA A 81 1.19 0.48 -8.82
C ALA A 81 2.65 0.08 -9.02
N THR A 82 3.59 0.76 -8.35
CA THR A 82 5.02 0.43 -8.44
C THR A 82 5.32 -0.96 -7.87
N ALA A 83 4.60 -1.37 -6.82
CA ALA A 83 4.72 -2.71 -6.27
C ALA A 83 4.25 -3.78 -7.24
N VAL A 84 3.18 -3.53 -8.00
CA VAL A 84 2.68 -4.48 -9.02
C VAL A 84 3.59 -4.53 -10.25
N VAL A 85 4.03 -3.38 -10.76
CA VAL A 85 4.87 -3.30 -11.97
C VAL A 85 6.26 -3.88 -11.73
N TYR A 86 6.88 -3.55 -10.60
CA TYR A 86 8.28 -3.91 -10.34
C TYR A 86 8.48 -5.03 -9.34
N ASN A 87 7.41 -5.51 -8.71
CA ASN A 87 7.49 -6.42 -7.57
C ASN A 87 8.48 -5.92 -6.50
N SER A 88 8.48 -4.60 -6.26
CA SER A 88 9.39 -3.93 -5.31
C SER A 88 8.72 -2.75 -4.62
N THR A 89 9.09 -2.54 -3.36
CA THR A 89 8.65 -1.43 -2.51
C THR A 89 9.83 -0.77 -1.78
N ASP A 90 11.05 -1.04 -2.27
CA ASP A 90 12.28 -0.48 -1.74
C ASP A 90 12.40 1.02 -2.07
N ILE A 91 13.49 1.65 -1.62
CA ILE A 91 13.71 3.07 -1.89
C ILE A 91 13.81 3.38 -3.39
N LYS A 92 14.26 2.43 -4.22
CA LYS A 92 14.46 2.65 -5.66
C LYS A 92 13.14 2.84 -6.38
N ALA A 93 12.06 2.22 -5.89
CA ALA A 93 10.70 2.40 -6.39
C ALA A 93 10.23 3.87 -6.37
N PHE A 94 10.88 4.74 -5.58
CA PHE A 94 10.52 6.15 -5.41
C PHE A 94 11.56 7.12 -5.98
N TYR A 95 12.59 6.63 -6.69
CA TYR A 95 13.56 7.51 -7.35
C TYR A 95 12.94 8.27 -8.52
N PRO A 96 13.44 9.47 -8.86
CA PRO A 96 12.90 10.29 -9.94
C PRO A 96 12.70 9.55 -11.27
N ASP A 97 13.63 8.67 -11.64
CA ASP A 97 13.52 7.89 -12.88
C ASP A 97 12.32 6.92 -12.87
N ARG A 98 11.91 6.41 -11.70
CA ARG A 98 10.71 5.57 -11.53
C ARG A 98 9.43 6.39 -11.47
N LEU A 99 9.48 7.65 -11.03
CA LEU A 99 8.28 8.50 -10.95
C LEU A 99 7.70 8.80 -12.34
N GLN A 100 8.53 8.78 -13.37
CA GLN A 100 8.14 9.06 -14.75
C GLN A 100 7.85 7.80 -15.57
N ASP A 101 7.84 6.62 -14.92
CA ASP A 101 7.54 5.38 -15.60
C ASP A 101 6.08 5.34 -16.07
N PRO A 102 5.82 5.28 -17.39
CA PRO A 102 4.47 5.37 -17.94
C PRO A 102 3.57 4.21 -17.50
N GLU A 103 4.14 3.00 -17.34
CA GLU A 103 3.39 1.81 -16.91
C GLU A 103 2.91 1.97 -15.46
N THR A 104 3.79 2.39 -14.56
CA THR A 104 3.45 2.69 -13.16
C THR A 104 2.40 3.80 -13.05
N LEU A 105 2.56 4.90 -13.79
CA LEU A 105 1.59 6.01 -13.76
C LEU A 105 0.23 5.60 -14.33
N ASP A 106 0.22 4.78 -15.38
CA ASP A 106 -1.02 4.23 -15.94
C ASP A 106 -1.76 3.35 -14.95
N LEU A 107 -1.07 2.40 -14.32
CA LEU A 107 -1.69 1.55 -13.31
C LEU A 107 -2.11 2.37 -12.08
N SER A 108 -1.31 3.35 -11.65
CA SER A 108 -1.63 4.22 -10.52
C SER A 108 -2.97 4.95 -10.70
N ARG A 109 -3.27 5.43 -11.93
CA ARG A 109 -4.58 6.03 -12.25
C ARG A 109 -5.75 5.05 -12.15
N ARG A 110 -5.48 3.74 -12.22
CA ARG A 110 -6.46 2.66 -12.15
C ARG A 110 -6.54 2.04 -10.75
N VAL A 111 -5.81 2.58 -9.77
CA VAL A 111 -5.96 2.23 -8.35
C VAL A 111 -6.96 3.17 -7.68
N GLU A 112 -8.09 2.63 -7.26
CA GLU A 112 -9.12 3.34 -6.51
C GLU A 112 -8.98 3.04 -5.02
N ILE A 113 -8.85 4.09 -4.20
CA ILE A 113 -8.88 3.98 -2.73
C ILE A 113 -10.25 4.42 -2.24
N VAL A 114 -10.90 3.58 -1.44
CA VAL A 114 -12.24 3.81 -0.90
C VAL A 114 -12.19 3.77 0.63
N ALA A 115 -12.74 4.82 1.25
CA ALA A 115 -12.87 4.87 2.69
C ALA A 115 -13.94 3.88 3.18
N ASN A 116 -13.57 3.04 4.14
CA ASN A 116 -14.49 2.21 4.90
C ASN A 116 -14.43 2.60 6.39
N PRO A 117 -15.46 3.28 6.94
CA PRO A 117 -15.48 3.72 8.34
C PRO A 117 -15.44 2.59 9.37
N GLN A 118 -15.68 1.34 8.97
CA GLN A 118 -15.63 0.17 9.85
C GLN A 118 -14.21 -0.42 9.95
N MET A 119 -13.26 0.07 9.15
CA MET A 119 -11.87 -0.36 9.18
C MET A 119 -11.03 0.56 10.06
N GLU A 120 -10.25 -0.04 10.95
CA GLU A 120 -9.29 0.68 11.80
C GLU A 120 -7.85 0.32 11.43
N THR A 121 -7.53 -0.97 11.41
CA THR A 121 -6.18 -1.51 11.16
C THR A 121 -6.14 -2.56 10.05
N CYS A 122 -7.23 -2.71 9.30
CA CYS A 122 -7.37 -3.64 8.19
C CYS A 122 -7.62 -2.91 6.88
N VAL A 123 -7.30 -3.60 5.78
CA VAL A 123 -7.54 -3.17 4.41
C VAL A 123 -8.04 -4.35 3.60
N ASP A 124 -8.96 -4.09 2.68
CA ASP A 124 -9.37 -5.08 1.68
C ASP A 124 -8.88 -4.63 0.32
N MET A 125 -8.26 -5.54 -0.41
CA MET A 125 -7.80 -5.31 -1.77
C MET A 125 -8.52 -6.22 -2.74
N THR A 126 -8.87 -5.69 -3.90
CA THR A 126 -9.32 -6.48 -5.06
C THR A 126 -8.58 -6.04 -6.31
N ILE A 127 -7.88 -6.99 -6.93
CA ILE A 127 -7.28 -6.85 -8.27
C ILE A 127 -8.27 -7.40 -9.29
N GLN A 128 -8.57 -6.58 -10.30
CA GLN A 128 -9.49 -6.93 -11.38
C GLN A 128 -8.68 -7.45 -12.57
N HIS A 129 -9.00 -8.66 -13.05
CA HIS A 129 -8.31 -9.31 -14.16
C HIS A 129 -9.07 -9.11 -15.50
N PRO A 130 -8.39 -8.94 -16.66
CA PRO A 130 -9.04 -8.76 -17.97
C PRO A 130 -10.06 -9.84 -18.36
N LYS A 131 -9.85 -11.06 -17.88
CA LYS A 131 -10.76 -12.21 -18.07
C LYS A 131 -12.05 -12.15 -17.21
N GLY A 132 -12.26 -11.06 -16.46
CA GLY A 132 -13.44 -10.87 -15.60
C GLY A 132 -13.39 -11.59 -14.25
N CYS A 133 -12.24 -12.16 -13.88
CA CYS A 133 -12.02 -12.73 -12.55
C CYS A 133 -11.47 -11.65 -11.61
N ASN A 134 -11.92 -11.63 -10.36
CA ASN A 134 -11.40 -10.75 -9.33
C ASN A 134 -10.58 -11.57 -8.34
N ILE A 135 -9.40 -11.08 -7.98
CA ILE A 135 -8.54 -11.65 -6.95
C ILE A 135 -8.58 -10.71 -5.76
N SER A 136 -9.07 -11.20 -4.64
CA SER A 136 -9.23 -10.40 -3.42
C SER A 136 -8.36 -10.92 -2.30
N GLU A 137 -7.91 -10.00 -1.45
CA GLU A 137 -7.19 -10.29 -0.22
C GLU A 137 -7.66 -9.34 0.87
N ARG A 138 -7.94 -9.87 2.06
CA ARG A 138 -8.15 -9.08 3.27
C ARG A 138 -6.90 -9.17 4.12
N TRP A 139 -6.35 -8.02 4.47
CA TRP A 139 -5.18 -7.95 5.33
C TRP A 139 -5.47 -7.11 6.55
N SER A 140 -4.99 -7.57 7.70
CA SER A 140 -5.06 -6.84 8.97
C SER A 140 -3.66 -6.71 9.54
N CYS A 141 -3.31 -5.52 10.06
CA CYS A 141 -2.10 -5.35 10.86
C CYS A 141 -2.18 -6.34 12.04
N VAL A 142 -1.34 -7.37 12.01
CA VAL A 142 -1.03 -8.12 13.22
C VAL A 142 0.05 -7.29 13.94
N ASN A 143 -0.30 -6.74 15.10
CA ASN A 143 0.68 -6.10 15.98
C ASN A 143 1.76 -7.09 16.41
#